data_AF-A0A7C5X1A8-F1
#
_entry.id   AF-A0A7C5X1A8-F1
#
_cell.length_a   1.000
_cell.length_b   1.000
_cell.length_c   1.000
_cell.angle_alpha   90.00
_cell.angle_beta   90.00
_cell.angle_gamma   90.00
#
_symmetry.space_group_name_H-M   'P 1'
#
loop_
_entity.id
_entity.type
_entity.pdbx_description
1 polymer ?
#
loop_
_entity_poly.entity_id
_entity_poly.type
_entity_poly.pdbx_seq_one_letter_code
_entity_poly.pdbx_strand_id
1 'polypeptide(L)'
;MHGTALQCDNEARGRNTLTKYVRRKGGEEMTEGERALREAFNHVLAELEVYNIKTSIERSDLEKLARAHDSIHELMYLAPLCLSSRASWHRKSAFLVYHFEAFFAAHRSLIEALAGYYNAAYTLLRNTLELLLKGAFWECMAHAKFREKTDILKRKLKKIKVCERKVDILGWFGDVFKLKPERKGELEEVSGGIFDIIASLFEDKELRKLIPDFRTIVEQLDSWGVFHPIQNPVEEVYEHIYGELSKDVHVIPDRTDIGRRLLRGENLFETIVIPEELDRFLTLLHKVMDVGVVVELNILSDWIEQDAEVRARLEERLPVLKSLELSYGYRCLEERLKGGQR
;
A
#
# COMPACT_ATOMS: atom_id res chain seq x y z
N MET A 1 30.78 37.80 -19.00
CA MET A 1 29.57 38.64 -18.82
C MET A 1 28.62 38.45 -20.02
N HIS A 2 28.08 37.25 -20.24
CA HIS A 2 26.96 36.98 -21.15
C HIS A 2 26.25 35.74 -20.60
N GLY A 3 25.02 35.87 -20.11
CA GLY A 3 24.28 34.74 -19.55
C GLY A 3 23.14 35.15 -18.63
N THR A 4 22.20 35.96 -19.12
CA THR A 4 21.00 36.34 -18.34
C THR A 4 19.76 36.52 -19.22
N ALA A 5 19.69 35.84 -20.36
CA ALA A 5 18.56 35.95 -21.30
C ALA A 5 17.85 34.64 -21.63
N LEU A 6 18.34 33.48 -21.17
CA LEU A 6 17.75 32.16 -21.48
C LEU A 6 16.92 31.55 -20.33
N GLN A 7 16.88 32.18 -19.15
CA GLN A 7 16.18 31.65 -17.98
C GLN A 7 14.72 32.14 -17.84
N CYS A 8 14.32 33.22 -18.53
CA CYS A 8 12.93 33.70 -18.50
C CYS A 8 12.01 33.03 -19.53
N ASP A 9 12.55 32.32 -20.53
CA ASP A 9 11.75 31.79 -21.64
C ASP A 9 11.11 30.42 -21.35
N ASN A 10 11.64 29.66 -20.38
CA ASN A 10 11.07 28.35 -20.01
C ASN A 10 9.91 28.47 -19.01
N GLU A 11 9.91 29.44 -18.10
CA GLU A 11 8.75 29.73 -17.23
C GLU A 11 7.52 30.18 -18.03
N ALA A 12 7.74 30.89 -19.15
CA ALA A 12 6.68 31.38 -20.01
C ALA A 12 6.05 30.30 -20.90
N ARG A 13 6.77 29.19 -21.19
CA ARG A 13 6.27 28.11 -22.06
C ARG A 13 5.44 27.07 -21.31
N GLY A 14 5.75 26.77 -20.04
CA GLY A 14 4.97 25.84 -19.22
C GLY A 14 3.63 26.42 -18.73
N ARG A 15 3.59 27.72 -18.39
CA ARG A 15 2.36 28.39 -17.91
C ARG A 15 1.31 28.63 -19.01
N ASN A 16 1.72 28.66 -20.29
CA ASN A 16 0.86 29.07 -21.42
C ASN A 16 -0.01 27.94 -22.00
N THR A 17 0.29 26.67 -21.69
CA THR A 17 -0.44 25.53 -22.27
C THR A 17 -1.68 25.13 -21.46
N LEU A 18 -1.69 25.33 -20.14
CA LEU A 18 -2.85 25.05 -19.29
C LEU A 18 -3.90 26.17 -19.29
N THR A 19 -3.51 27.40 -19.63
CA THR A 19 -4.43 28.57 -19.69
C THR A 19 -5.45 28.49 -20.83
N LYS A 20 -5.28 27.58 -21.80
CA LYS A 20 -6.16 27.45 -22.99
C LYS A 20 -7.44 26.63 -22.78
N TYR A 21 -7.60 25.94 -21.65
CA TYR A 21 -8.70 24.97 -21.49
C TYR A 21 -10.09 25.56 -21.18
N VAL A 22 -10.21 26.87 -20.92
CA VAL A 22 -11.50 27.52 -20.67
C VAL A 22 -11.60 28.82 -21.48
N ARG A 23 -11.80 28.70 -22.80
CA ARG A 23 -12.23 29.84 -23.63
C ARG A 23 -13.75 29.89 -23.59
N ARG A 24 -14.32 30.79 -22.78
CA ARG A 24 -15.75 31.16 -22.88
C ARG A 24 -15.99 31.69 -24.30
N LYS A 25 -16.97 31.13 -25.01
CA LYS A 25 -17.58 31.77 -26.17
C LYS A 25 -18.44 32.92 -25.64
N GLY A 26 -18.10 34.15 -25.97
CA GLY A 26 -18.86 35.35 -25.59
C GLY A 26 -18.03 36.28 -24.72
N GLY A 27 -17.76 37.48 -25.21
CA GLY A 27 -16.90 38.50 -24.59
C GLY A 27 -17.54 39.19 -23.38
N GLU A 28 -17.95 38.42 -22.37
CA GLU A 28 -18.30 38.95 -21.06
C GLU A 28 -17.02 39.15 -20.23
N GLU A 29 -16.87 40.34 -19.63
CA GLU A 29 -15.76 40.63 -18.72
C GLU A 29 -15.88 39.76 -17.46
N MET A 30 -14.77 39.08 -17.14
CA MET A 30 -14.65 38.23 -15.97
C MET A 30 -14.72 39.08 -14.69
N THR A 31 -15.61 38.72 -13.78
CA THR A 31 -15.71 39.38 -12.47
C THR A 31 -14.42 39.20 -11.66
N GLU A 32 -14.17 40.08 -10.69
CA GLU A 32 -13.02 39.98 -9.79
C GLU A 32 -12.98 38.62 -9.06
N GLY A 33 -14.15 38.12 -8.62
CA GLY A 33 -14.28 36.80 -8.00
C GLY A 33 -13.95 35.64 -8.94
N GLU A 34 -14.39 35.69 -10.19
CA GLU A 34 -14.02 34.68 -11.21
C GLU A 34 -12.52 34.71 -11.52
N ARG A 35 -11.89 35.89 -11.50
CA ARG A 35 -10.44 36.02 -11.69
C ARG A 35 -9.66 35.42 -10.53
N ALA A 36 -10.03 35.75 -9.30
CA ALA A 36 -9.39 35.20 -8.09
C ALA A 36 -9.53 33.67 -8.02
N LEU A 37 -10.71 33.13 -8.34
CA LEU A 37 -10.93 31.68 -8.42
C LEU A 37 -10.03 31.02 -9.47
N ARG A 38 -9.92 31.62 -10.65
CA ARG A 38 -9.05 31.11 -11.73
C ARG A 38 -7.58 31.13 -11.34
N GLU A 39 -7.13 32.19 -10.69
CA GLU A 39 -5.75 32.31 -10.19
C GLU A 39 -5.46 31.25 -9.13
N ALA A 40 -6.33 31.10 -8.13
CA ALA A 40 -6.20 30.08 -7.09
C ALA A 40 -6.19 28.65 -7.70
N PHE A 41 -7.09 28.37 -8.64
CA PHE A 41 -7.15 27.06 -9.30
C PHE A 41 -5.87 26.76 -10.11
N ASN A 42 -5.36 27.72 -10.88
CA ASN A 42 -4.11 27.54 -11.63
C ASN A 42 -2.90 27.39 -10.70
N HIS A 43 -2.89 28.08 -9.56
CA HIS A 43 -1.86 27.93 -8.55
C HIS A 43 -1.85 26.50 -8.00
N VAL A 44 -3.02 25.97 -7.62
CA VAL A 44 -3.14 24.58 -7.15
C VAL A 44 -2.71 23.59 -8.22
N LEU A 45 -3.08 23.79 -9.49
CA LEU A 45 -2.62 22.90 -10.59
C LEU A 45 -1.10 22.92 -10.78
N ALA A 46 -0.45 24.06 -10.55
CA ALA A 46 1.00 24.17 -10.58
C ALA A 46 1.64 23.45 -9.38
N GLU A 47 1.09 23.62 -8.17
CA GLU A 47 1.54 22.92 -6.96
C GLU A 47 1.36 21.40 -7.02
N LEU A 48 0.35 20.92 -7.77
CA LEU A 48 0.15 19.49 -8.04
C LEU A 48 1.13 18.94 -9.08
N GLU A 49 1.99 19.76 -9.66
CA GLU A 49 3.03 19.37 -10.62
C GLU A 49 2.47 18.54 -11.79
N VAL A 50 1.27 18.89 -12.28
CA VAL A 50 0.58 18.16 -13.36
C VAL A 50 1.43 18.06 -14.63
N TYR A 51 2.28 19.07 -14.87
CA TYR A 51 3.24 19.04 -15.98
C TYR A 51 4.32 17.97 -15.79
N ASN A 52 4.80 17.76 -14.56
CA ASN A 52 5.73 16.68 -14.25
C ASN A 52 5.07 15.33 -14.44
N ILE A 53 3.79 15.17 -14.07
CA ILE A 53 3.06 13.92 -14.33
C ILE A 53 3.07 13.60 -15.83
N LYS A 54 2.71 14.57 -16.68
CA LYS A 54 2.78 14.41 -18.14
C LYS A 54 4.20 14.05 -18.61
N THR A 55 5.20 14.77 -18.11
CA THR A 55 6.61 14.56 -18.46
C THR A 55 7.10 13.17 -18.02
N SER A 56 6.71 12.73 -16.84
CA SER A 56 7.01 11.39 -16.29
C SER A 56 6.43 10.31 -17.18
N ILE A 57 5.16 10.43 -17.58
CA ILE A 57 4.53 9.49 -18.52
C ILE A 57 5.30 9.46 -19.84
N GLU A 58 5.58 10.63 -20.43
CA GLU A 58 6.28 10.75 -21.72
C GLU A 58 7.72 10.21 -21.70
N ARG A 59 8.39 10.26 -20.54
CA ARG A 59 9.79 9.84 -20.37
C ARG A 59 9.95 8.45 -19.73
N SER A 60 8.88 7.87 -19.23
CA SER A 60 8.89 6.53 -18.62
C SER A 60 8.84 5.42 -19.67
N ASP A 61 9.26 4.23 -19.27
CA ASP A 61 8.81 3.01 -19.93
C ASP A 61 7.29 2.85 -19.70
N LEU A 62 6.51 3.14 -20.75
CA LEU A 62 5.05 3.12 -20.68
C LEU A 62 4.49 1.75 -20.33
N GLU A 63 5.13 0.66 -20.77
CA GLU A 63 4.66 -0.68 -20.44
C GLU A 63 4.89 -0.99 -18.98
N LYS A 64 6.07 -0.63 -18.44
CA LYS A 64 6.37 -0.79 -17.02
C LYS A 64 5.46 0.07 -16.13
N LEU A 65 5.20 1.31 -16.54
CA LEU A 65 4.25 2.20 -15.86
C LEU A 65 2.84 1.61 -15.86
N ALA A 66 2.35 1.16 -17.02
CA ALA A 66 1.05 0.53 -17.15
C ALA A 66 0.95 -0.72 -16.27
N ARG A 67 1.97 -1.61 -16.31
CA ARG A 67 2.00 -2.80 -15.45
C ARG A 67 1.92 -2.44 -13.96
N ALA A 68 2.72 -1.48 -13.49
CA ALA A 68 2.70 -1.07 -12.09
C ALA A 68 1.37 -0.45 -11.67
N HIS A 69 0.78 0.42 -12.52
CA HIS A 69 -0.53 1.01 -12.31
C HIS A 69 -1.64 -0.07 -12.26
N ASP A 70 -1.67 -0.94 -13.25
CA ASP A 70 -2.72 -1.97 -13.38
C ASP A 70 -2.59 -3.04 -12.29
N SER A 71 -1.39 -3.26 -11.76
CA SER A 71 -1.18 -4.12 -10.57
C SER A 71 -1.85 -3.58 -9.31
N ILE A 72 -1.95 -2.26 -9.15
CA ILE A 72 -2.71 -1.64 -8.04
C ILE A 72 -4.20 -1.95 -8.19
N HIS A 73 -4.72 -1.83 -9.41
CA HIS A 73 -6.13 -2.14 -9.69
C HIS A 73 -6.44 -3.62 -9.53
N GLU A 74 -5.54 -4.51 -9.96
CA GLU A 74 -5.74 -5.94 -9.81
C GLU A 74 -5.85 -6.33 -8.33
N LEU A 75 -5.00 -5.75 -7.46
CA LEU A 75 -5.09 -5.94 -6.02
C LEU A 75 -6.47 -5.54 -5.45
N MET A 76 -7.07 -4.44 -5.93
CA MET A 76 -8.43 -4.06 -5.48
C MET A 76 -9.52 -4.95 -6.10
N TYR A 77 -9.29 -5.43 -7.31
CA TYR A 77 -10.29 -6.17 -8.08
C TYR A 77 -10.46 -7.61 -7.60
N LEU A 78 -9.41 -8.24 -7.08
CA LEU A 78 -9.40 -9.64 -6.66
C LEU A 78 -10.23 -9.90 -5.38
N ALA A 79 -10.17 -9.04 -4.35
CA ALA A 79 -10.94 -9.23 -3.12
C ALA A 79 -12.47 -9.41 -3.36
N PRO A 80 -13.16 -8.54 -4.12
CA PRO A 80 -14.56 -8.73 -4.47
C PRO A 80 -14.86 -10.03 -5.22
N LEU A 81 -13.93 -10.50 -6.07
CA LEU A 81 -14.11 -11.77 -6.79
C LEU A 81 -14.01 -12.98 -5.86
N CYS A 82 -13.21 -12.87 -4.80
CA CYS A 82 -13.11 -13.91 -3.77
C CYS A 82 -14.40 -14.07 -2.95
N LEU A 83 -15.29 -13.07 -2.91
CA LEU A 83 -16.51 -13.13 -2.11
C LEU A 83 -17.53 -14.09 -2.76
N SER A 84 -17.89 -15.14 -2.02
CA SER A 84 -18.98 -16.06 -2.39
C SER A 84 -20.34 -15.54 -1.94
N SER A 85 -21.40 -16.02 -2.58
CA SER A 85 -22.80 -15.73 -2.17
C SER A 85 -23.13 -16.24 -0.75
N ARG A 86 -22.31 -17.14 -0.21
CA ARG A 86 -22.45 -17.74 1.12
C ARG A 86 -21.54 -17.11 2.16
N ALA A 87 -20.57 -16.29 1.75
CA ALA A 87 -19.67 -15.60 2.65
C ALA A 87 -20.14 -14.18 2.94
N SER A 88 -19.91 -13.74 4.16
CA SER A 88 -20.08 -12.35 4.56
C SER A 88 -18.73 -11.66 4.58
N TRP A 89 -18.61 -10.49 3.95
CA TRP A 89 -17.38 -9.69 3.97
C TRP A 89 -16.96 -9.31 5.40
N HIS A 90 -17.92 -9.26 6.34
CA HIS A 90 -17.66 -9.05 7.76
C HIS A 90 -16.68 -10.07 8.34
N ARG A 91 -16.68 -11.31 7.85
CA ARG A 91 -15.75 -12.37 8.29
C ARG A 91 -14.29 -12.06 7.99
N LYS A 92 -13.99 -11.12 7.09
CA LYS A 92 -12.64 -10.67 6.70
C LYS A 92 -12.45 -9.16 6.83
N SER A 93 -13.32 -8.51 7.61
CA SER A 93 -13.37 -7.06 7.72
C SER A 93 -12.13 -6.45 8.37
N ALA A 94 -11.39 -7.18 9.22
CA ALA A 94 -10.14 -6.66 9.78
C ALA A 94 -9.06 -6.46 8.70
N PHE A 95 -8.95 -7.39 7.75
CA PHE A 95 -8.08 -7.24 6.59
C PHE A 95 -8.62 -6.19 5.62
N LEU A 96 -9.90 -6.26 5.25
CA LEU A 96 -10.48 -5.44 4.18
C LEU A 96 -10.44 -3.92 4.49
N VAL A 97 -10.53 -3.53 5.76
CA VAL A 97 -10.37 -2.11 6.15
C VAL A 97 -8.97 -1.59 5.81
N TYR A 98 -7.93 -2.37 6.13
CA TYR A 98 -6.55 -1.98 5.83
C TYR A 98 -6.22 -2.11 4.33
N HIS A 99 -6.79 -3.11 3.66
CA HIS A 99 -6.63 -3.32 2.22
C HIS A 99 -7.18 -2.14 1.42
N PHE A 100 -8.36 -1.64 1.78
CA PHE A 100 -8.95 -0.46 1.13
C PHE A 100 -8.05 0.77 1.26
N GLU A 101 -7.53 1.04 2.46
CA GLU A 101 -6.58 2.13 2.69
C GLU A 101 -5.25 1.91 1.94
N ALA A 102 -4.76 0.68 1.85
CA ALA A 102 -3.56 0.35 1.11
C ALA A 102 -3.69 0.65 -0.39
N PHE A 103 -4.85 0.37 -0.99
CA PHE A 103 -5.11 0.72 -2.39
C PHE A 103 -4.98 2.22 -2.65
N PHE A 104 -5.63 3.06 -1.84
CA PHE A 104 -5.52 4.52 -2.01
C PHE A 104 -4.10 5.01 -1.72
N ALA A 105 -3.43 4.46 -0.71
CA ALA A 105 -2.04 4.78 -0.43
C ALA A 105 -1.11 4.43 -1.61
N ALA A 106 -1.31 3.29 -2.28
CA ALA A 106 -0.55 2.88 -3.46
C ALA A 106 -0.79 3.82 -4.65
N HIS A 107 -2.05 4.19 -4.90
CA HIS A 107 -2.40 5.14 -5.95
C HIS A 107 -1.78 6.52 -5.71
N ARG A 108 -1.88 7.03 -4.47
CA ARG A 108 -1.29 8.32 -4.12
C ARG A 108 0.22 8.26 -4.23
N SER A 109 0.84 7.18 -3.77
CA SER A 109 2.28 6.93 -3.92
C SER A 109 2.72 7.02 -5.39
N LEU A 110 2.01 6.38 -6.32
CA LEU A 110 2.30 6.48 -7.75
C LEU A 110 2.15 7.91 -8.29
N ILE A 111 1.11 8.64 -7.90
CA ILE A 111 0.89 10.03 -8.33
C ILE A 111 2.04 10.93 -7.85
N GLU A 112 2.47 10.79 -6.59
CA GLU A 112 3.61 11.57 -6.05
C GLU A 112 4.91 11.27 -6.82
N ALA A 113 5.15 10.02 -7.19
CA ALA A 113 6.32 9.65 -8.01
C ALA A 113 6.27 10.28 -9.40
N LEU A 114 5.09 10.29 -10.03
CA LEU A 114 4.89 10.92 -11.35
C LEU A 114 5.04 12.45 -11.27
N ALA A 115 4.66 13.07 -10.15
CA ALA A 115 4.85 14.50 -9.88
C ALA A 115 6.32 14.88 -9.61
N GLY A 116 7.19 13.91 -9.32
CA GLY A 116 8.61 14.12 -9.00
C GLY A 116 8.93 14.24 -7.50
N TYR A 117 7.97 13.89 -6.63
CA TYR A 117 8.10 13.85 -5.17
C TYR A 117 8.44 12.43 -4.69
N TYR A 118 9.61 11.93 -5.07
CA TYR A 118 10.00 10.53 -4.83
C TYR A 118 10.08 10.18 -3.34
N ASN A 119 10.55 11.08 -2.48
CA ASN A 119 10.59 10.82 -1.05
C ASN A 119 9.18 10.58 -0.45
N ALA A 120 8.21 11.41 -0.86
CA ALA A 120 6.81 11.23 -0.47
C ALA A 120 6.24 9.92 -1.03
N ALA A 121 6.53 9.64 -2.32
CA ALA A 121 6.12 8.42 -2.99
C ALA A 121 6.59 7.15 -2.25
N TYR A 122 7.89 7.02 -1.97
CA TYR A 122 8.43 5.86 -1.25
C TYR A 122 7.89 5.74 0.18
N THR A 123 7.67 6.85 0.87
CA THR A 123 7.06 6.85 2.20
C THR A 123 5.63 6.29 2.16
N LEU A 124 4.82 6.72 1.18
CA LEU A 124 3.47 6.19 0.97
C LEU A 124 3.48 4.73 0.53
N LEU A 125 4.45 4.31 -0.29
CA LEU A 125 4.58 2.91 -0.70
C LEU A 125 4.98 2.00 0.47
N ARG A 126 5.86 2.47 1.35
CA ARG A 126 6.15 1.78 2.62
C ARG A 126 4.90 1.61 3.46
N ASN A 127 4.13 2.69 3.61
CA ASN A 127 2.87 2.66 4.34
C ASN A 127 1.88 1.67 3.72
N THR A 128 1.82 1.59 2.39
CA THR A 128 1.01 0.61 1.65
C THR A 128 1.36 -0.83 2.06
N LEU A 129 2.65 -1.18 2.03
CA LEU A 129 3.10 -2.51 2.47
C LEU A 129 2.79 -2.75 3.95
N GLU A 130 3.03 -1.76 4.81
CA GLU A 130 2.71 -1.86 6.24
C GLU A 130 1.22 -2.09 6.49
N LEU A 131 0.34 -1.39 5.76
CA LEU A 131 -1.10 -1.54 5.87
C LEU A 131 -1.54 -2.95 5.47
N LEU A 132 -1.07 -3.46 4.33
CA LEU A 132 -1.40 -4.83 3.88
C LEU A 132 -1.03 -5.88 4.92
N LEU A 133 0.20 -5.82 5.44
CA LEU A 133 0.69 -6.84 6.38
C LEU A 133 0.10 -6.68 7.79
N LYS A 134 -0.12 -5.45 8.27
CA LYS A 134 -0.81 -5.22 9.55
C LYS A 134 -2.27 -5.66 9.45
N GLY A 135 -2.95 -5.38 8.35
CA GLY A 135 -4.30 -5.87 8.08
C GLY A 135 -4.37 -7.39 8.13
N ALA A 136 -3.47 -8.07 7.41
CA ALA A 136 -3.37 -9.53 7.42
C ALA A 136 -3.08 -10.08 8.82
N PHE A 137 -2.19 -9.42 9.57
CA PHE A 137 -1.86 -9.83 10.93
C PHE A 137 -3.06 -9.74 11.87
N TRP A 138 -3.80 -8.62 11.83
CA TRP A 138 -4.99 -8.45 12.67
C TRP A 138 -6.12 -9.40 12.26
N GLU A 139 -6.29 -9.64 10.96
CA GLU A 139 -7.21 -10.65 10.46
C GLU A 139 -6.87 -12.05 10.98
N CYS A 140 -5.60 -12.45 10.90
CA CYS A 140 -5.17 -13.71 11.49
C CYS A 140 -5.42 -13.73 13.00
N MET A 141 -5.10 -12.66 13.72
CA MET A 141 -5.37 -12.54 15.15
C MET A 141 -6.88 -12.53 15.49
N ALA A 142 -7.78 -12.30 14.54
CA ALA A 142 -9.22 -12.40 14.75
C ALA A 142 -9.72 -13.85 14.72
N HIS A 143 -8.96 -14.78 14.15
CA HIS A 143 -9.36 -16.19 14.06
C HIS A 143 -8.57 -17.11 14.99
N ALA A 144 -9.26 -18.04 15.65
CA ALA A 144 -8.69 -18.99 16.60
C ALA A 144 -7.60 -19.86 15.96
N LYS A 145 -7.82 -20.32 14.71
CA LYS A 145 -6.89 -21.18 13.97
C LYS A 145 -5.47 -20.61 13.88
N PHE A 146 -5.33 -19.28 13.89
CA PHE A 146 -4.04 -18.59 13.85
C PHE A 146 -3.57 -18.17 15.24
N ARG A 147 -4.46 -17.60 16.08
CA ARG A 147 -4.12 -17.18 17.45
C ARG A 147 -3.50 -18.30 18.29
N GLU A 148 -3.94 -19.53 18.08
CA GLU A 148 -3.43 -20.70 18.79
C GLU A 148 -2.00 -21.11 18.34
N LYS A 149 -1.63 -20.75 17.11
CA LYS A 149 -0.35 -21.07 16.46
C LYS A 149 0.59 -19.85 16.40
N THR A 150 0.94 -19.31 17.55
CA THR A 150 1.66 -18.02 17.70
C THR A 150 3.10 -18.18 18.20
N ASP A 151 3.83 -19.16 17.67
CA ASP A 151 5.14 -19.54 18.23
C ASP A 151 6.24 -18.47 18.01
N ILE A 152 6.14 -17.64 16.96
CA ILE A 152 7.04 -16.50 16.80
C ILE A 152 6.75 -15.46 17.89
N LEU A 153 5.47 -15.10 18.05
CA LEU A 153 5.03 -14.16 19.06
C LEU A 153 5.42 -14.60 20.48
N LYS A 154 5.16 -15.86 20.86
CA LYS A 154 5.54 -16.39 22.19
C LYS A 154 7.03 -16.25 22.49
N ARG A 155 7.90 -16.31 21.47
CA ARG A 155 9.36 -16.20 21.63
C ARG A 155 9.87 -14.77 21.63
N LYS A 156 9.26 -13.87 20.85
CA LYS A 156 9.81 -12.53 20.58
C LYS A 156 9.11 -11.39 21.32
N LEU A 157 7.90 -11.62 21.84
CA LEU A 157 7.12 -10.56 22.48
C LEU A 157 7.75 -10.07 23.79
N LYS A 158 7.79 -8.75 23.91
CA LYS A 158 8.15 -8.09 25.16
C LYS A 158 6.96 -8.11 26.10
N LYS A 159 7.19 -8.53 27.34
CA LYS A 159 6.20 -8.38 28.42
C LYS A 159 6.35 -6.99 29.03
N ILE A 160 5.31 -6.20 29.00
CA ILE A 160 5.26 -4.89 29.67
C ILE A 160 4.53 -5.01 31.00
N LYS A 161 4.84 -4.11 31.93
CA LYS A 161 4.11 -4.05 33.21
C LYS A 161 2.83 -3.23 33.00
N VAL A 162 1.68 -3.89 33.04
CA VAL A 162 0.36 -3.25 33.08
C VAL A 162 -0.18 -3.42 34.50
N CYS A 163 -0.36 -2.32 35.22
CA CYS A 163 -0.61 -2.31 36.66
C CYS A 163 0.47 -3.11 37.43
N GLU A 164 0.13 -4.25 38.02
CA GLU A 164 1.05 -5.10 38.78
C GLU A 164 1.51 -6.35 38.01
N ARG A 165 0.97 -6.59 36.79
CA ARG A 165 1.22 -7.81 36.02
C ARG A 165 2.08 -7.54 34.79
N LYS A 166 2.94 -8.50 34.46
CA LYS A 166 3.65 -8.54 33.17
C LYS A 166 2.76 -9.19 32.11
N VAL A 167 2.37 -8.42 31.09
CA VAL A 167 1.45 -8.82 30.03
C VAL A 167 2.14 -8.61 28.68
N ASP A 168 1.94 -9.57 27.77
CA ASP A 168 2.24 -9.45 26.33
C ASP A 168 0.92 -9.40 25.54
N ILE A 169 0.96 -9.23 24.22
CA ILE A 169 -0.27 -9.12 23.42
C ILE A 169 -1.13 -10.39 23.52
N LEU A 170 -0.55 -11.58 23.62
CA LEU A 170 -1.32 -12.83 23.78
C LEU A 170 -2.01 -12.88 25.16
N GLY A 171 -1.31 -12.43 26.21
CA GLY A 171 -1.88 -12.25 27.54
C GLY A 171 -3.02 -11.24 27.56
N TRP A 172 -2.89 -10.13 26.83
CA TRP A 172 -3.94 -9.12 26.66
C TRP A 172 -5.21 -9.74 26.06
N PHE A 173 -5.09 -10.42 24.90
CA PHE A 173 -6.22 -11.14 24.31
C PHE A 173 -6.81 -12.19 25.26
N GLY A 174 -5.96 -12.94 25.96
CA GLY A 174 -6.38 -13.93 26.94
C GLY A 174 -7.20 -13.34 28.08
N ASP A 175 -6.82 -12.17 28.60
CA ASP A 175 -7.55 -11.49 29.67
C ASP A 175 -8.89 -10.92 29.15
N VAL A 176 -8.91 -10.35 27.95
CA VAL A 176 -10.15 -9.88 27.30
C VAL A 176 -11.14 -11.02 27.09
N PHE A 177 -10.68 -12.17 26.58
CA PHE A 177 -11.55 -13.32 26.35
C PHE A 177 -11.99 -14.05 27.63
N LYS A 178 -11.27 -13.90 28.74
CA LYS A 178 -11.75 -14.39 30.04
C LYS A 178 -12.90 -13.54 30.57
N LEU A 179 -12.84 -12.22 30.34
CA LEU A 179 -13.89 -11.29 30.75
C LEU A 179 -15.14 -11.42 29.88
N LYS A 180 -14.97 -11.65 28.58
CA LYS A 180 -16.05 -11.79 27.59
C LYS A 180 -15.78 -12.98 26.65
N PRO A 181 -16.09 -14.22 27.07
CA PRO A 181 -15.83 -15.42 26.28
C PRO A 181 -16.53 -15.45 24.92
N GLU A 182 -17.72 -14.85 24.82
CA GLU A 182 -18.54 -14.73 23.61
C GLU A 182 -17.79 -14.06 22.44
N ARG A 183 -16.88 -13.12 22.74
CA ARG A 183 -16.05 -12.43 21.73
C ARG A 183 -15.23 -13.38 20.88
N LYS A 184 -14.87 -14.55 21.38
CA LYS A 184 -14.12 -15.53 20.58
C LYS A 184 -14.91 -15.99 19.36
N GLY A 185 -16.21 -16.26 19.55
CA GLY A 185 -17.10 -16.68 18.47
C GLY A 185 -17.49 -15.51 17.58
N GLU A 186 -17.75 -14.34 18.16
CA GLU A 186 -18.08 -13.12 17.41
C GLU A 186 -16.99 -12.74 16.39
N LEU A 187 -15.71 -12.88 16.75
CA LEU A 187 -14.60 -12.57 15.85
C LEU A 187 -14.49 -13.52 14.65
N GLU A 188 -15.01 -14.76 14.74
CA GLU A 188 -15.02 -15.68 13.59
C GLU A 188 -16.05 -15.25 12.53
N GLU A 189 -17.12 -14.57 12.97
CA GLU A 189 -18.20 -14.06 12.13
C GLU A 189 -17.96 -12.62 11.67
N VAL A 190 -17.36 -11.78 12.52
CA VAL A 190 -17.07 -10.37 12.26
C VAL A 190 -15.64 -10.06 12.74
N SER A 191 -14.65 -10.30 11.89
CA SER A 191 -13.23 -10.17 12.28
C SER A 191 -12.84 -8.74 12.65
N GLY A 192 -13.51 -7.73 12.08
CA GLY A 192 -13.32 -6.31 12.38
C GLY A 192 -13.59 -5.93 13.84
N GLY A 193 -14.34 -6.77 14.59
CA GLY A 193 -14.50 -6.62 16.04
C GLY A 193 -13.18 -6.70 16.81
N ILE A 194 -12.08 -7.15 16.17
CA ILE A 194 -10.75 -7.10 16.77
C ILE A 194 -10.32 -5.68 17.09
N PHE A 195 -10.75 -4.68 16.30
CA PHE A 195 -10.39 -3.29 16.52
C PHE A 195 -10.93 -2.74 17.85
N ASP A 196 -12.09 -3.21 18.30
CA ASP A 196 -12.62 -2.88 19.64
C ASP A 196 -11.77 -3.49 20.77
N ILE A 197 -11.09 -4.60 20.51
CA ILE A 197 -10.21 -5.28 21.48
C ILE A 197 -8.85 -4.58 21.58
N ILE A 198 -8.36 -4.06 20.45
CA ILE A 198 -7.03 -3.47 20.36
C ILE A 198 -7.02 -1.93 20.36
N ALA A 199 -8.18 -1.26 20.36
CA ALA A 199 -8.29 0.20 20.35
C ALA A 199 -7.40 0.87 21.41
N SER A 200 -7.46 0.38 22.66
CA SER A 200 -6.65 0.91 23.75
C SER A 200 -5.15 0.69 23.55
N LEU A 201 -4.74 -0.32 22.77
CA LEU A 201 -3.33 -0.52 22.42
C LEU A 201 -2.80 0.59 21.52
N PHE A 202 -3.66 1.27 20.75
CA PHE A 202 -3.26 2.40 19.90
C PHE A 202 -3.38 3.74 20.63
N GLU A 203 -4.26 3.86 21.62
CA GLU A 203 -4.46 5.10 22.36
C GLU A 203 -3.40 5.28 23.46
N ASP A 204 -3.15 4.25 24.26
CA ASP A 204 -2.24 4.33 25.41
C ASP A 204 -0.77 4.08 25.04
N LYS A 205 0.11 5.02 25.44
CA LYS A 205 1.55 5.00 25.08
C LYS A 205 2.29 3.76 25.62
N GLU A 206 1.94 3.27 26.79
CA GLU A 206 2.57 2.09 27.37
C GLU A 206 2.03 0.82 26.71
N LEU A 207 0.71 0.74 26.47
CA LEU A 207 0.09 -0.40 25.79
C LEU A 207 0.52 -0.53 24.32
N ARG A 208 0.85 0.57 23.62
CA ARG A 208 1.42 0.53 22.27
C ARG A 208 2.65 -0.37 22.16
N LYS A 209 3.42 -0.54 23.23
CA LYS A 209 4.61 -1.41 23.27
C LYS A 209 4.26 -2.90 23.19
N LEU A 210 2.99 -3.27 23.34
CA LEU A 210 2.49 -4.63 23.11
C LEU A 210 2.37 -4.96 21.61
N ILE A 211 2.20 -3.95 20.77
CA ILE A 211 2.09 -4.14 19.33
C ILE A 211 3.46 -4.62 18.82
N PRO A 212 3.53 -5.78 18.14
CA PRO A 212 4.79 -6.29 17.63
C PRO A 212 5.42 -5.31 16.61
N ASP A 213 6.75 -5.29 16.56
CA ASP A 213 7.42 -4.59 15.47
C ASP A 213 7.15 -5.26 14.12
N PHE A 214 7.40 -4.51 13.04
CA PHE A 214 7.06 -4.95 11.69
C PHE A 214 7.76 -6.25 11.29
N ARG A 215 9.02 -6.45 11.70
CA ARG A 215 9.75 -7.71 11.46
C ARG A 215 9.04 -8.90 12.09
N THR A 216 8.64 -8.74 13.35
CA THR A 216 7.92 -9.78 14.09
C THR A 216 6.58 -10.09 13.44
N ILE A 217 5.89 -9.09 12.88
CA ILE A 217 4.67 -9.28 12.08
C ILE A 217 4.97 -10.15 10.84
N VAL A 218 5.99 -9.80 10.05
CA VAL A 218 6.37 -10.57 8.85
C VAL A 218 6.70 -12.02 9.20
N GLU A 219 7.54 -12.24 10.21
CA GLU A 219 7.91 -13.60 10.63
C GLU A 219 6.70 -14.41 11.12
N GLN A 220 5.76 -13.77 11.84
CA GLN A 220 4.55 -14.46 12.29
C GLN A 220 3.60 -14.78 11.13
N LEU A 221 3.43 -13.87 10.17
CA LEU A 221 2.65 -14.10 8.94
C LEU A 221 3.23 -15.23 8.09
N ASP A 222 4.56 -15.29 7.97
CA ASP A 222 5.27 -16.40 7.32
C ASP A 222 4.97 -17.73 8.01
N SER A 223 5.07 -17.79 9.34
CA SER A 223 4.74 -19.00 10.11
C SER A 223 3.26 -19.44 9.98
N TRP A 224 2.37 -18.52 9.61
CA TRP A 224 0.96 -18.81 9.30
C TRP A 224 0.73 -19.19 7.82
N GLY A 225 1.77 -19.15 6.98
CA GLY A 225 1.71 -19.46 5.56
C GLY A 225 1.09 -18.36 4.70
N VAL A 226 0.97 -17.13 5.21
CA VAL A 226 0.33 -16.01 4.50
C VAL A 226 1.12 -15.57 3.25
N PHE A 227 2.42 -15.86 3.20
CA PHE A 227 3.28 -15.53 2.06
C PHE A 227 3.47 -16.67 1.06
N HIS A 228 2.83 -17.84 1.25
CA HIS A 228 2.98 -18.94 0.30
C HIS A 228 2.46 -18.52 -1.10
N PRO A 229 3.23 -18.66 -2.20
CA PRO A 229 4.41 -19.51 -2.39
C PRO A 229 5.77 -18.77 -2.44
N ILE A 230 5.87 -17.55 -1.89
CA ILE A 230 7.13 -16.79 -1.83
C ILE A 230 8.18 -17.59 -1.06
N GLN A 231 9.38 -17.72 -1.63
CA GLN A 231 10.52 -18.36 -0.95
C GLN A 231 11.22 -17.34 -0.07
N ASN A 232 11.62 -17.76 1.14
CA ASN A 232 12.26 -16.92 2.15
C ASN A 232 11.53 -15.57 2.38
N PRO A 233 10.24 -15.54 2.78
CA PRO A 233 9.45 -14.31 2.84
C PRO A 233 10.04 -13.22 3.74
N VAL A 234 10.73 -13.59 4.82
CA VAL A 234 11.41 -12.62 5.70
C VAL A 234 12.53 -11.88 4.96
N GLU A 235 13.29 -12.58 4.12
CA GLU A 235 14.36 -11.96 3.33
C GLU A 235 13.76 -11.04 2.25
N GLU A 236 12.81 -11.56 1.45
CA GLU A 236 12.24 -10.80 0.34
C GLU A 236 11.36 -9.62 0.80
N VAL A 237 10.45 -9.85 1.74
CA VAL A 237 9.47 -8.83 2.15
C VAL A 237 10.08 -7.83 3.13
N TYR A 238 10.81 -8.31 4.15
CA TYR A 238 11.33 -7.44 5.20
C TYR A 238 12.73 -6.88 4.86
N GLU A 239 13.72 -7.73 4.58
CA GLU A 239 15.09 -7.25 4.37
C GLU A 239 15.26 -6.53 3.02
N HIS A 240 14.64 -7.03 1.93
CA HIS A 240 14.74 -6.40 0.60
C HIS A 240 13.69 -5.29 0.40
N ILE A 241 12.40 -5.63 0.27
CA ILE A 241 11.38 -4.65 -0.12
C ILE A 241 11.23 -3.56 0.95
N TYR A 242 10.92 -3.94 2.19
CA TYR A 242 10.76 -2.97 3.27
C TYR A 242 12.07 -2.26 3.63
N GLY A 243 13.20 -2.96 3.57
CA GLY A 243 14.53 -2.39 3.76
C GLY A 243 14.86 -1.28 2.76
N GLU A 244 14.58 -1.48 1.46
CA GLU A 244 14.73 -0.43 0.44
C GLU A 244 13.78 0.75 0.71
N LEU A 245 12.49 0.48 0.94
CA LEU A 245 11.48 1.51 1.23
C LEU A 245 11.82 2.35 2.48
N SER A 246 12.50 1.76 3.45
CA SER A 246 12.86 2.44 4.69
C SER A 246 14.00 3.44 4.53
N LYS A 247 14.84 3.31 3.49
CA LYS A 247 15.95 4.25 3.24
C LYS A 247 15.47 5.68 2.99
N ASP A 248 14.32 5.83 2.33
CA ASP A 248 13.71 7.12 2.04
C ASP A 248 13.04 7.74 3.26
N VAL A 249 12.38 6.94 4.09
CA VAL A 249 11.71 7.44 5.31
C VAL A 249 12.70 7.98 6.36
N HIS A 250 13.92 7.47 6.38
CA HIS A 250 14.96 7.96 7.28
C HIS A 250 15.66 9.23 6.80
N VAL A 251 15.20 9.83 5.68
CA VAL A 251 15.72 11.11 5.16
C VAL A 251 17.24 11.08 5.03
N ILE A 252 17.77 9.94 4.55
CA ILE A 252 19.19 9.84 4.23
C ILE A 252 19.48 10.95 3.20
N PRO A 253 20.48 11.83 3.39
CA PRO A 253 20.58 13.06 2.63
C PRO A 253 20.49 12.88 1.11
N ASP A 254 21.10 11.82 0.56
CA ASP A 254 21.08 11.47 -0.87
C ASP A 254 19.77 10.82 -1.37
N ARG A 255 18.89 10.40 -0.45
CA ARG A 255 17.54 9.88 -0.70
C ARG A 255 16.44 10.92 -0.56
N THR A 256 16.78 12.14 -0.17
CA THR A 256 15.84 13.26 -0.26
C THR A 256 15.71 13.73 -1.70
N ASP A 257 14.59 14.36 -2.07
CA ASP A 257 14.43 14.88 -3.43
C ASP A 257 15.49 15.95 -3.75
N ILE A 258 15.85 16.78 -2.77
CA ILE A 258 16.95 17.74 -2.88
C ILE A 258 18.29 17.01 -3.06
N GLY A 259 18.57 15.96 -2.30
CA GLY A 259 19.78 15.16 -2.42
C GLY A 259 19.93 14.50 -3.78
N ARG A 260 18.86 13.92 -4.31
CA ARG A 260 18.82 13.35 -5.65
C ARG A 260 19.16 14.39 -6.73
N ARG A 261 18.66 15.62 -6.57
CA ARG A 261 18.92 16.75 -7.48
C ARG A 261 20.36 17.25 -7.36
N LEU A 262 20.87 17.42 -6.14
CA LEU A 262 22.26 17.81 -5.87
C LEU A 262 23.25 16.89 -6.58
N LEU A 263 23.06 15.58 -6.44
CA LEU A 263 23.95 14.58 -7.05
C LEU A 263 23.95 14.61 -8.59
N ARG A 264 22.94 15.21 -9.20
CA ARG A 264 22.79 15.33 -10.66
C ARG A 264 23.16 16.73 -11.19
N GLY A 265 23.51 17.66 -10.31
CA GLY A 265 23.79 19.05 -10.70
C GLY A 265 22.55 19.82 -11.16
N GLU A 266 21.37 19.39 -10.73
CA GLU A 266 20.08 19.96 -11.10
C GLU A 266 19.66 21.10 -10.17
N ASN A 267 18.65 21.89 -10.55
CA ASN A 267 18.12 22.95 -9.69
C ASN A 267 17.49 22.36 -8.42
N LEU A 268 17.91 22.88 -7.26
CA LEU A 268 17.49 22.41 -5.94
C LEU A 268 16.03 22.72 -5.63
N PHE A 269 15.55 23.87 -6.10
CA PHE A 269 14.26 24.42 -5.71
C PHE A 269 13.15 24.14 -6.72
N GLU A 270 13.46 23.40 -7.79
CA GLU A 270 12.49 22.97 -8.79
C GLU A 270 12.18 21.49 -8.63
N THR A 271 10.90 21.14 -8.68
CA THR A 271 10.49 19.74 -8.79
C THR A 271 10.80 19.25 -10.19
N ILE A 272 11.66 18.25 -10.31
CA ILE A 272 12.04 17.68 -11.59
C ILE A 272 11.73 16.18 -11.63
N VAL A 273 11.41 15.71 -12.82
CA VAL A 273 11.29 14.28 -13.12
C VAL A 273 12.68 13.67 -13.28
N ILE A 274 12.95 12.61 -12.51
CA ILE A 274 14.18 11.83 -12.55
C ILE A 274 13.84 10.43 -13.08
N PRO A 275 14.02 10.14 -14.39
CA PRO A 275 13.57 8.90 -15.00
C PRO A 275 14.12 7.64 -14.33
N GLU A 276 15.39 7.65 -13.89
CA GLU A 276 15.99 6.49 -13.23
C GLU A 276 15.38 6.22 -11.86
N GLU A 277 14.95 7.28 -11.16
CA GLU A 277 14.28 7.14 -9.87
C GLU A 277 12.84 6.67 -10.04
N LEU A 278 12.14 7.19 -11.07
CA LEU A 278 10.82 6.71 -11.43
C LEU A 278 10.85 5.22 -11.80
N ASP A 279 11.83 4.78 -12.60
CA ASP A 279 11.99 3.37 -12.98
C ASP A 279 12.19 2.44 -11.77
N ARG A 280 13.06 2.86 -10.84
CA ARG A 280 13.27 2.16 -9.57
C ARG A 280 12.00 2.09 -8.73
N PHE A 281 11.30 3.22 -8.61
CA PHE A 281 10.05 3.30 -7.86
C PHE A 281 8.99 2.36 -8.45
N LEU A 282 8.78 2.38 -9.78
CA LEU A 282 7.82 1.51 -10.45
C LEU A 282 8.13 0.02 -10.23
N THR A 283 9.41 -0.35 -10.25
CA THR A 283 9.85 -1.72 -9.93
C THR A 283 9.46 -2.12 -8.51
N LEU A 284 9.67 -1.23 -7.54
CA LEU A 284 9.38 -1.51 -6.14
C LEU A 284 7.88 -1.54 -5.86
N LEU A 285 7.12 -0.62 -6.47
CA LEU A 285 5.66 -0.60 -6.44
C LEU A 285 5.08 -1.92 -6.95
N HIS A 286 5.55 -2.38 -8.11
CA HIS A 286 5.12 -3.63 -8.71
C HIS A 286 5.37 -4.84 -7.79
N LYS A 287 6.57 -4.92 -7.17
CA LYS A 287 6.87 -5.95 -6.17
C LYS A 287 5.96 -5.91 -4.95
N VAL A 288 5.67 -4.71 -4.42
CA VAL A 288 4.74 -4.56 -3.29
C VAL A 288 3.34 -5.04 -3.67
N MET A 289 2.87 -4.77 -4.90
CA MET A 289 1.58 -5.26 -5.39
C MET A 289 1.58 -6.78 -5.53
N ASP A 290 2.64 -7.39 -6.07
CA ASP A 290 2.75 -8.85 -6.20
C ASP A 290 2.70 -9.55 -4.82
N VAL A 291 3.41 -9.01 -3.83
CA VAL A 291 3.29 -9.49 -2.43
C VAL A 291 1.89 -9.26 -1.86
N GLY A 292 1.29 -8.11 -2.13
CA GLY A 292 -0.07 -7.78 -1.69
C GLY A 292 -1.11 -8.76 -2.20
N VAL A 293 -1.02 -9.14 -3.48
CA VAL A 293 -1.91 -10.13 -4.11
C VAL A 293 -1.76 -11.50 -3.43
N VAL A 294 -0.53 -11.94 -3.14
CA VAL A 294 -0.32 -13.20 -2.40
C VAL A 294 -0.97 -13.17 -1.02
N VAL A 295 -0.77 -12.08 -0.27
CA VAL A 295 -1.35 -11.90 1.06
C VAL A 295 -2.86 -11.95 0.98
N GLU A 296 -3.47 -11.21 0.06
CA GLU A 296 -4.91 -11.19 -0.17
C GLU A 296 -5.47 -12.59 -0.47
N LEU A 297 -4.90 -13.29 -1.47
CA LEU A 297 -5.37 -14.61 -1.87
C LEU A 297 -5.27 -15.64 -0.73
N ASN A 298 -4.22 -15.56 0.10
CA ASN A 298 -4.07 -16.46 1.24
C ASN A 298 -5.01 -16.12 2.41
N ILE A 299 -5.23 -14.83 2.68
CA ILE A 299 -6.18 -14.39 3.72
C ILE A 299 -7.62 -14.77 3.34
N LEU A 300 -7.96 -14.69 2.05
CA LEU A 300 -9.28 -15.01 1.49
C LEU A 300 -9.40 -16.47 1.02
N SER A 301 -8.39 -17.30 1.27
CA SER A 301 -8.31 -18.68 0.76
C SER A 301 -9.53 -19.54 1.08
N ASP A 302 -10.13 -19.39 2.26
CA ASP A 302 -11.32 -20.17 2.63
C ASP A 302 -12.55 -19.80 1.78
N TRP A 303 -12.65 -18.57 1.29
CA TRP A 303 -13.74 -18.21 0.36
C TRP A 303 -13.51 -18.80 -1.03
N ILE A 304 -12.26 -18.86 -1.47
CA ILE A 304 -11.87 -19.42 -2.77
C ILE A 304 -12.08 -20.94 -2.78
N GLU A 305 -11.63 -21.63 -1.75
CA GLU A 305 -11.65 -23.09 -1.70
C GLU A 305 -13.06 -23.68 -1.57
N GLN A 306 -13.99 -22.94 -0.96
CA GLN A 306 -15.35 -23.41 -0.66
C GLN A 306 -16.36 -23.22 -1.80
N ASP A 307 -16.04 -22.42 -2.82
CA ASP A 307 -16.98 -22.04 -3.87
C ASP A 307 -16.39 -22.23 -5.28
N ALA A 308 -17.01 -23.10 -6.07
CA ALA A 308 -16.60 -23.37 -7.45
C ALA A 308 -16.83 -22.16 -8.38
N GLU A 309 -17.84 -21.33 -8.13
CA GLU A 309 -18.12 -20.13 -8.92
C GLU A 309 -17.08 -19.05 -8.65
N VAL A 310 -16.63 -18.89 -7.40
CA VAL A 310 -15.49 -18.02 -7.06
C VAL A 310 -14.24 -18.49 -7.82
N ARG A 311 -13.94 -19.79 -7.81
CA ARG A 311 -12.78 -20.33 -8.55
C ARG A 311 -12.87 -20.08 -10.05
N ALA A 312 -14.03 -20.30 -10.67
CA ALA A 312 -14.22 -20.02 -12.10
C ALA A 312 -13.96 -18.56 -12.44
N ARG A 313 -14.48 -17.61 -11.64
CA ARG A 313 -14.23 -16.17 -11.82
C ARG A 313 -12.76 -15.81 -11.66
N LEU A 314 -12.07 -16.44 -10.70
CA LEU A 314 -10.64 -16.18 -10.48
C LEU A 314 -9.75 -16.84 -11.54
N GLU A 315 -10.15 -17.97 -12.13
CA GLU A 315 -9.41 -18.61 -13.23
C GLU A 315 -9.26 -17.66 -14.44
N GLU A 316 -10.28 -16.85 -14.71
CA GLU A 316 -10.23 -15.80 -15.75
C GLU A 316 -9.19 -14.70 -15.47
N ARG A 317 -8.69 -14.60 -14.23
CA ARG A 317 -7.66 -13.62 -13.84
C ARG A 317 -6.23 -14.12 -14.00
N LEU A 318 -6.01 -15.44 -14.15
CA LEU A 318 -4.65 -15.99 -14.38
C LEU A 318 -3.93 -15.34 -15.58
N PRO A 319 -4.56 -15.15 -16.75
CA PRO A 319 -3.92 -14.47 -17.87
C PRO A 319 -3.53 -13.03 -17.54
N VAL A 320 -4.34 -12.33 -16.73
CA VAL A 320 -4.07 -10.95 -16.33
C VAL A 320 -2.88 -10.87 -15.38
N LEU A 321 -2.85 -11.70 -14.33
CA LEU A 321 -1.69 -11.79 -13.43
C LEU A 321 -0.40 -12.11 -14.19
N LYS A 322 -0.48 -13.00 -15.19
CA LYS A 322 0.64 -13.33 -16.06
C LYS A 322 1.07 -12.15 -16.93
N SER A 323 0.13 -11.42 -17.55
CA SER A 323 0.46 -10.26 -18.38
C SER A 323 1.01 -9.08 -17.59
N LEU A 324 0.59 -8.95 -16.32
CA LEU A 324 1.11 -7.95 -15.38
C LEU A 324 2.45 -8.37 -14.77
N GLU A 325 2.96 -9.56 -15.07
CA GLU A 325 4.20 -10.11 -14.48
C GLU A 325 4.14 -10.28 -12.96
N LEU A 326 2.94 -10.43 -12.39
CA LEU A 326 2.71 -10.68 -10.95
C LEU A 326 3.01 -12.15 -10.64
N SER A 327 4.30 -12.48 -10.62
CA SER A 327 4.80 -13.86 -10.59
C SER A 327 4.45 -14.61 -9.32
N TYR A 328 4.40 -13.94 -8.17
CA TYR A 328 4.02 -14.57 -6.90
C TYR A 328 2.50 -14.75 -6.84
N GLY A 329 1.75 -13.71 -7.17
CA GLY A 329 0.29 -13.74 -7.23
C GLY A 329 -0.23 -14.79 -8.20
N TYR A 330 0.35 -14.88 -9.41
CA TYR A 330 0.02 -15.89 -10.41
C TYR A 330 0.17 -17.32 -9.84
N ARG A 331 1.33 -17.63 -9.24
CA ARG A 331 1.59 -18.96 -8.67
C ARG A 331 0.66 -19.28 -7.51
N CYS A 332 0.44 -18.30 -6.63
CA CYS A 332 -0.48 -18.43 -5.50
C CYS A 332 -1.89 -18.79 -6.00
N LEU A 333 -2.40 -18.05 -6.99
CA LEU A 333 -3.72 -18.31 -7.53
C LEU A 333 -3.79 -19.66 -8.26
N GLU A 334 -2.79 -19.98 -9.07
CA GLU A 334 -2.73 -21.24 -9.81
C GLU A 334 -2.78 -22.47 -8.88
N GLU A 335 -2.02 -22.43 -7.78
CA GLU A 335 -2.00 -23.50 -6.78
C GLU A 335 -3.35 -23.66 -6.07
N ARG A 336 -4.02 -22.56 -5.72
CA ARG A 336 -5.34 -22.57 -5.07
C ARG A 336 -6.43 -23.12 -5.98
N LEU A 337 -6.38 -22.80 -7.28
CA LEU A 337 -7.32 -23.33 -8.26
C LEU A 337 -7.14 -24.84 -8.47
N LYS A 338 -5.90 -25.33 -8.49
CA LYS A 338 -5.58 -26.77 -8.59
C LYS A 338 -5.93 -27.55 -7.31
N GLY A 339 -5.78 -26.93 -6.14
CA GLY A 339 -6.03 -27.57 -4.84
C GLY A 339 -7.48 -27.99 -4.59
N GLY A 340 -8.45 -27.34 -5.24
CA GLY A 340 -9.88 -27.66 -5.09
C GLY A 340 -10.44 -28.72 -6.05
N GLN A 341 -9.60 -29.44 -6.80
CA GLN A 341 -10.01 -30.55 -7.68
C GLN A 341 -9.89 -31.94 -7.01
N ARG A 342 -9.75 -32.01 -5.68
CA ARG A 342 -9.66 -33.28 -4.92
C ARG A 342 -10.95 -33.67 -4.25
#